data_AF-A0ABC9SXT1-F1
#
_entry.id   AF-A0ABC9SXT1-F1
#
_cell.length_a   1.000
_cell.length_b   1.000
_cell.length_c   1.000
_cell.angle_alpha   90.00
_cell.angle_beta   90.00
_cell.angle_gamma   90.00
#
_symmetry.space_group_name_H-M   'P 1'
#
loop_
_entity.id
_entity.type
_entity.pdbx_description
1 polymer ?
#
loop_
_entity_poly.entity_id
_entity_poly.type
_entity_poly.pdbx_seq_one_letter_code
_entity_poly.pdbx_strand_id
1 'polypeptide(L)' 'MVLSRQDSWTNDNDLLLASTVLQNIRNGGTQLTAFKEVAKLLNRTPAACGFRWNSYVRKQYQEEIQQAKQN' A
#
# COMPACT_ATOMS: atom_id res chain seq x y z
N MET A 1 17.78 3.59 26.32
CA MET A 1 17.09 4.49 25.38
C MET A 1 16.37 3.60 24.38
N VAL A 2 15.04 3.45 24.52
CA VAL A 2 14.27 2.63 23.57
C VAL A 2 14.28 3.39 22.25
N LEU A 3 15.02 2.90 21.26
CA LEU A 3 14.91 3.29 19.87
C LEU A 3 13.50 2.90 19.39
N SER A 4 12.50 3.68 19.80
CA SER A 4 11.17 3.61 19.20
C SER A 4 11.39 4.02 17.77
N ARG A 5 11.46 3.03 16.88
CA ARG A 5 11.41 3.24 15.44
C ARG A 5 10.18 4.11 15.22
N GLN A 6 10.41 5.39 14.93
CA GLN A 6 9.39 6.23 14.31
C GLN A 6 9.18 5.58 12.94
N ASP A 7 8.27 4.61 12.86
CA ASP A 7 7.81 4.11 11.58
C ASP A 7 7.29 5.33 10.84
N SER A 8 8.05 5.78 9.83
CA SER A 8 7.73 7.01 9.08
C SER A 8 6.43 6.86 8.26
N TRP A 9 5.71 5.77 8.43
CA TRP A 9 4.42 5.48 7.81
C TRP A 9 3.32 6.05 8.68
N THR A 10 2.62 7.05 8.14
CA THR A 10 1.42 7.62 8.73
C THR A 10 0.18 6.94 8.16
N ASN A 11 -0.97 7.16 8.79
CA ASN A 11 -2.25 6.70 8.27
C ASN A 11 -2.53 7.25 6.86
N ASP A 12 -2.16 8.50 6.57
CA ASP A 12 -2.27 9.08 5.23
C ASP A 12 -1.45 8.33 4.18
N ASN A 13 -0.22 7.93 4.53
CA ASN A 13 0.64 7.14 3.63
C ASN A 13 0.04 5.75 3.37
N ASP A 14 -0.56 5.13 4.39
CA ASP A 14 -1.23 3.83 4.26
C ASP A 14 -2.53 3.94 3.46
N LEU A 15 -3.30 5.01 3.64
CA LEU A 15 -4.50 5.31 2.86
C LEU A 15 -4.15 5.51 1.38
N LEU A 16 -3.09 6.27 1.08
CA LEU A 16 -2.62 6.46 -0.30
C LEU A 16 -2.15 5.14 -0.93
N LEU A 17 -1.45 4.31 -0.15
CA LEU A 17 -1.02 2.98 -0.59
C LEU A 17 -2.23 2.09 -0.90
N ALA A 18 -3.23 2.06 -0.02
CA ALA A 18 -4.43 1.26 -0.20
C ALA A 18 -5.28 1.71 -1.38
N SER A 19 -5.58 3.00 -1.48
CA SER A 19 -6.40 3.53 -2.57
C SER A 19 -5.77 3.23 -3.93
N THR A 20 -4.46 3.46 -4.08
CA THR A 20 -3.75 3.22 -5.34
C THR A 20 -3.69 1.74 -5.70
N VAL A 21 -3.46 0.86 -4.71
CA VAL A 21 -3.45 -0.60 -4.93
C VAL A 21 -4.83 -1.11 -5.31
N LEU A 22 -5.88 -0.71 -4.58
CA LEU A 22 -7.26 -1.10 -4.87
C LEU A 22 -7.70 -0.60 -6.25
N GLN A 23 -7.36 0.64 -6.62
CA GLN A 23 -7.62 1.19 -7.95
C GLN A 23 -6.94 0.37 -9.04
N ASN A 24 -5.65 0.03 -8.86
CA ASN A 24 -4.93 -0.79 -9.82
C ASN A 24 -5.58 -2.17 -9.98
N ILE A 25 -5.98 -2.81 -8.87
CA ILE A 25 -6.65 -4.13 -8.91
C ILE A 25 -7.99 -4.02 -9.68
N ARG A 26 -8.81 -3.01 -9.39
CA ARG A 26 -10.10 -2.79 -10.09
C ARG A 26 -9.93 -2.53 -11.58
N ASN A 27 -8.80 -1.95 -11.98
CA ASN A 27 -8.49 -1.66 -13.37
C ASN A 27 -7.80 -2.85 -14.09
N GLY A 28 -7.65 -4.01 -13.44
CA GLY A 28 -6.93 -5.17 -13.99
C GLY A 28 -5.39 -5.03 -13.95
N GLY A 29 -4.88 -4.01 -13.28
CA GLY A 29 -3.46 -3.77 -13.06
C GLY A 29 -2.87 -4.62 -11.93
N THR A 30 -1.57 -4.49 -11.71
CA THR A 30 -0.85 -5.26 -10.67
C THR A 30 -0.52 -4.41 -9.45
N GLN A 31 -0.40 -5.05 -8.29
CA GLN A 31 0.07 -4.39 -7.06
C GLN A 31 1.47 -3.78 -7.23
N LEU A 32 2.32 -4.40 -8.06
CA LEU A 32 3.66 -3.90 -8.39
C LEU A 32 3.62 -2.54 -9.10
N THR A 33 2.65 -2.32 -10.00
CA THR A 33 2.43 -1.03 -10.64
C THR A 33 2.02 0.02 -9.62
N ALA A 34 1.05 -0.31 -8.77
CA ALA A 34 0.61 0.57 -7.68
C ALA A 34 1.76 0.94 -6.73
N PHE A 35 2.62 -0.02 -6.35
CA PHE A 35 3.77 0.26 -5.48
C PHE A 35 4.76 1.21 -6.13
N LYS A 36 4.98 1.12 -7.45
CA LYS A 36 5.84 2.06 -8.18
C LYS A 36 5.27 3.47 -8.20
N GLU A 37 3.95 3.61 -8.32
CA GLU A 37 3.26 4.90 -8.30
C GLU A 37 3.34 5.54 -6.93
N VAL A 38 2.93 4.82 -5.88
CA VAL A 38 2.95 5.31 -4.49
C VAL A 38 4.38 5.60 -4.03
N ALA A 39 5.36 4.79 -4.45
CA ALA A 39 6.77 5.02 -4.18
C ALA A 39 7.23 6.39 -4.69
N LYS A 40 6.83 6.80 -5.89
CA LYS A 40 7.15 8.13 -6.42
C LYS A 40 6.47 9.24 -5.61
N LEU A 41 5.20 9.05 -5.23
CA LEU A 41 4.44 10.06 -4.47
C LEU A 41 4.96 10.26 -3.05
N LEU A 42 5.32 9.17 -2.36
CA LEU A 42 5.81 9.21 -0.98
C LEU A 42 7.33 9.37 -0.88
N ASN A 43 8.03 9.52 -2.02
CA ASN A 43 9.48 9.56 -2.12
C ASN A 43 10.14 8.35 -1.42
N ARG A 44 9.60 7.16 -1.67
CA ARG A 44 10.01 5.86 -1.11
C ARG A 44 10.40 4.88 -2.21
N THR A 45 10.89 3.70 -1.82
CA THR A 45 11.13 2.61 -2.77
C THR A 45 9.87 1.74 -2.95
N PRO A 46 9.65 1.15 -4.14
CA PRO A 46 8.55 0.20 -4.35
C PRO A 46 8.62 -0.99 -3.39
N ALA A 47 9.83 -1.43 -3.04
CA ALA A 47 10.06 -2.49 -2.05
C ALA A 47 9.56 -2.09 -0.64
N ALA A 48 9.81 -0.85 -0.20
CA ALA A 48 9.30 -0.35 1.08
C ALA A 48 7.76 -0.28 1.09
N CYS A 49 7.15 0.15 -0.02
CA CYS A 49 5.69 0.16 -0.17
C CYS A 49 5.12 -1.27 -0.12
N GLY A 50 5.73 -2.20 -0.83
CA GLY A 50 5.34 -3.61 -0.82
C GLY A 50 5.48 -4.25 0.57
N PHE A 51 6.54 -3.94 1.31
CA PHE A 51 6.72 -4.40 2.68
C PHE A 51 5.62 -3.84 3.60
N ARG A 52 5.37 -2.52 3.59
CA ARG A 52 4.30 -1.90 4.39
C ARG A 52 2.92 -2.48 4.05
N TRP A 53 2.65 -2.67 2.75
CA TRP A 53 1.43 -3.28 2.27
C TRP A 53 1.25 -4.68 2.85
N ASN A 54 2.22 -5.57 2.67
CA ASN A 54 2.09 -6.97 3.09
C ASN A 54 2.08 -7.15 4.61
N SER A 55 2.82 -6.31 5.35
CA SER A 55 2.94 -6.44 6.81
C SER A 55 1.75 -5.86 7.58
N TYR A 56 1.16 -4.77 7.09
CA TYR A 56 0.15 -3.99 7.81
C TYR A 56 -1.11 -3.74 6.97
N VAL A 57 -1.00 -2.98 5.87
CA VAL A 57 -2.16 -2.42 5.16
C VAL A 57 -3.05 -3.51 4.53
N ARG A 58 -2.47 -4.53 3.90
CA ARG A 58 -3.22 -5.63 3.27
C ARG A 58 -4.18 -6.34 4.24
N LYS A 59 -3.83 -6.41 5.52
CA LYS A 59 -4.66 -7.05 6.55
C LYS A 59 -5.89 -6.20 6.91
N GLN A 60 -5.77 -4.88 6.80
CA GLN A 60 -6.85 -3.95 7.09
C GLN A 60 -7.85 -3.88 5.93
N TYR A 61 -7.36 -3.96 4.68
CA TYR A 61 -8.18 -3.80 3.46
C TYR A 61 -8.52 -5.13 2.77
N GLN A 62 -8.58 -6.24 3.52
CA GLN A 62 -8.73 -7.57 2.91
C GLN A 62 -10.07 -7.71 2.17
N GLU A 63 -11.15 -7.16 2.73
CA GLU A 63 -12.48 -7.18 2.13
C GLU A 63 -12.54 -6.35 0.85
N GLU A 64 -11.97 -5.14 0.87
CA GLU A 64 -11.92 -4.25 -0.29
C GLU A 64 -11.06 -4.82 -1.42
N ILE A 65 -9.97 -5.53 -1.08
CA ILE A 65 -9.16 -6.25 -2.07
C ILE A 65 -9.99 -7.35 -2.73
N GLN A 66 -10.80 -8.08 -1.96
CA GLN A 66 -11.64 -9.15 -2.49
C GLN A 66 -12.72 -8.57 -3.41
N GLN A 67 -13.39 -7.50 -2.99
CA GLN A 67 -14.36 -6.77 -3.82
C GLN A 67 -13.72 -6.22 -5.09
N ALA A 68 -12.52 -5.63 -4.98
CA ALA A 68 -11.78 -5.09 -6.12
C ALA A 68 -11.41 -6.15 -7.17
N LYS A 69 -11.27 -7.42 -6.77
CA LYS A 69 -10.97 -8.56 -7.66
C LYS A 69 -12.20 -9.23 -8.26
N GLN A 70 -13.40 -8.95 -7.73
CA GLN A 70 -14.65 -9.59 -8.16
C GLN A 70 -15.37 -8.84 -9.29
N ASN A 71 -14.83 -7.70 -9.74
CA ASN A 71 -15.24 -7.01 -10.97
C ASN A 71 -14.40 -7.49 -12.15
#